data_AF-A0A9X2D7K0-F1
#
_entry.id   AF-A0A9X2D7K0-F1
#
_cell.length_a   1.000
_cell.length_b   1.000
_cell.length_c   1.000
_cell.angle_alpha   90.00
_cell.angle_beta   90.00
_cell.angle_gamma   90.00
#
_symmetry.space_group_name_H-M   'P 1'
#
loop_
_entity.id
_entity.type
_entity.pdbx_description
1 polymer ?
#
loop_
_entity_poly.entity_id
_entity_poly.type
_entity_poly.pdbx_seq_one_letter_code
_entity_poly.pdbx_strand_id
1 'polypeptide(L)'
;MWLPYGRDLTREAAHLVDEFPSTRGRVDRVVYAPGDWSVVSDEVWTRYGRVKVGYMTAARGRALVLVRLTSGEVLKIRVAWPGAAVLRLVR
;
A
#
# COMPACT_ATOMS: atom_id res chain seq x y z
N MET A 1 6.54 7.83 2.93
CA MET A 1 5.19 8.20 2.43
C MET A 1 5.11 7.70 0.99
N TRP A 2 3.96 7.21 0.56
CA TRP A 2 3.76 6.67 -0.79
C TRP A 2 2.68 7.45 -1.53
N LEU A 3 2.96 7.78 -2.80
CA LEU A 3 2.08 8.51 -3.70
C LEU A 3 1.73 7.60 -4.88
N PRO A 4 0.66 6.80 -4.78
CA PRO A 4 0.19 5.98 -5.90
C PRO A 4 -0.38 6.84 -7.03
N TYR A 5 -0.39 6.31 -8.25
CA TYR A 5 -0.97 6.99 -9.42
C TYR A 5 -2.51 6.89 -9.45
N GLY A 6 -3.09 5.87 -8.81
CA GLY A 6 -4.55 5.72 -8.72
C GLY A 6 -5.00 4.79 -7.59
N ARG A 7 -6.30 4.45 -7.60
CA ARG A 7 -6.93 3.59 -6.58
C ARG A 7 -6.99 2.11 -6.95
N ASP A 8 -6.22 1.68 -7.95
CA ASP A 8 -6.05 0.27 -8.30
C ASP A 8 -4.91 -0.32 -7.47
N LEU A 9 -5.25 -0.94 -6.33
CA LEU A 9 -4.22 -1.51 -5.45
C LEU A 9 -3.45 -2.64 -6.12
N THR A 10 -4.10 -3.42 -6.97
CA THR A 10 -3.46 -4.57 -7.65
C THR A 10 -2.26 -4.09 -8.46
N ARG A 11 -2.45 -3.02 -9.24
CA ARG A 11 -1.36 -2.40 -10.02
C ARG A 11 -0.34 -1.67 -9.14
N GLU A 12 -0.84 -0.86 -8.21
CA GLU A 12 -0.01 0.02 -7.38
C GLU A 12 0.87 -0.78 -6.40
N ALA A 13 0.35 -1.86 -5.83
CA ALA A 13 1.11 -2.74 -4.94
C ALA A 13 2.20 -3.52 -5.68
N ALA A 14 1.95 -3.98 -6.91
CA ALA A 14 2.98 -4.61 -7.73
C ALA A 14 4.15 -3.65 -7.97
N HIS A 15 3.86 -2.42 -8.38
CA HIS A 15 4.87 -1.38 -8.57
C HIS A 15 5.60 -1.03 -7.27
N LEU A 16 4.90 -0.92 -6.14
CA LEU A 16 5.50 -0.68 -4.82
C LEU A 16 6.48 -1.79 -4.43
N VAL A 17 6.13 -3.05 -4.68
CA VAL A 17 6.99 -4.20 -4.35
C VAL A 17 8.19 -4.25 -5.29
N ASP A 18 7.97 -4.07 -6.59
CA ASP A 18 9.03 -4.09 -7.59
C ASP A 18 10.07 -3.02 -7.23
N GLU A 19 9.65 -1.78 -7.02
CA GLU A 19 10.54 -0.65 -6.76
C GLU A 19 10.91 -0.47 -5.27
N PHE A 20 10.62 -1.46 -4.42
CA PHE A 20 10.97 -1.38 -3.01
C PHE A 20 12.50 -1.38 -2.83
N PRO A 21 13.07 -0.47 -2.01
CA PRO A 21 14.52 -0.39 -1.85
C PRO A 21 15.11 -1.69 -1.33
N SER A 22 15.94 -2.35 -2.13
CA SER A 22 16.56 -3.63 -1.78
C SER A 22 17.43 -3.56 -0.53
N THR A 23 18.01 -2.39 -0.23
CA THR A 23 18.76 -2.12 1.00
C THR A 23 17.93 -2.20 2.27
N ARG A 24 16.59 -2.15 2.16
CA ARG A 24 15.65 -2.32 3.27
C ARG A 24 15.09 -3.75 3.35
N GLY A 25 15.44 -4.63 2.43
CA GLY A 25 14.93 -6.00 2.35
C GLY A 25 13.92 -6.21 1.22
N ARG A 26 13.21 -7.34 1.27
CA ARG A 26 12.20 -7.74 0.29
C ARG A 26 10.82 -7.77 0.92
N VAL A 27 9.82 -7.26 0.22
CA VAL A 27 8.42 -7.30 0.67
C VAL A 27 7.83 -8.67 0.32
N ASP A 28 7.19 -9.31 1.31
CA ASP A 28 6.52 -10.60 1.13
C ASP A 28 5.00 -10.55 1.38
N ARG A 29 4.50 -9.43 1.92
CA ARG A 29 3.07 -9.20 2.14
C ARG A 29 2.72 -7.72 2.12
N VAL A 30 1.56 -7.41 1.55
CA VAL A 30 0.94 -6.08 1.58
C VAL A 30 -0.40 -6.16 2.31
N VAL A 31 -0.69 -5.21 3.19
CA VAL A 31 -1.98 -5.10 3.87
C VAL A 31 -2.51 -3.68 3.74
N TYR A 32 -3.73 -3.52 3.22
CA TYR A 32 -4.31 -2.20 2.97
C TYR A 32 -5.45 -1.85 3.93
N ALA A 33 -5.67 -0.56 4.13
CA ALA A 33 -6.87 -0.01 4.77
C ALA A 33 -8.10 -0.08 3.85
N PRO A 34 -9.19 -0.78 4.23
CA PRO A 34 -10.42 -0.82 3.43
C PRO A 34 -11.00 0.56 3.12
N GLY A 35 -11.62 0.69 1.95
CA GLY A 35 -12.31 1.93 1.51
C GLY A 35 -11.43 2.98 0.84
N ASP A 36 -10.11 2.75 0.76
CA ASP A 36 -9.20 3.63 0.01
C ASP A 36 -8.97 3.19 -1.44
N TRP A 37 -9.24 1.92 -1.75
CA TRP A 37 -8.90 1.28 -3.01
C TRP A 37 -10.16 0.79 -3.72
N SER A 38 -10.21 0.95 -5.05
CA SER A 38 -11.36 0.59 -5.89
C SER A 38 -11.19 -0.78 -6.55
N VAL A 39 -9.95 -1.21 -6.75
CA VAL A 39 -9.61 -2.53 -7.29
C VAL A 39 -8.62 -3.17 -6.35
N VAL A 40 -8.90 -4.40 -5.95
CA VAL A 40 -8.08 -5.19 -5.03
C VAL A 40 -8.08 -6.66 -5.48
N SER A 41 -7.01 -7.36 -5.16
CA SER A 41 -6.84 -8.80 -5.34
C SER A 41 -6.27 -9.38 -4.03
N ASP A 42 -6.43 -10.68 -3.77
CA ASP A 42 -5.83 -11.36 -2.62
C ASP A 42 -4.31 -11.60 -2.81
N GLU A 43 -3.81 -11.33 -4.01
CA GLU A 43 -2.41 -11.38 -4.37
C GLU A 43 -2.09 -10.53 -5.60
N VAL A 44 -0.83 -10.17 -5.74
CA VAL A 44 -0.28 -9.48 -6.90
C VAL A 44 0.94 -10.21 -7.45
N TRP A 45 1.09 -10.17 -8.77
CA TRP A 45 2.28 -10.64 -9.46
C TRP A 45 3.29 -9.50 -9.57
N THR A 46 4.54 -9.81 -9.25
CA THR A 46 5.67 -8.87 -9.22
C THR A 46 6.84 -9.48 -10.00
N ARG A 47 7.88 -8.71 -10.26
CA ARG A 47 9.14 -9.23 -10.87
C ARG A 47 9.83 -10.28 -10.00
N TYR A 48 9.42 -10.42 -8.75
CA TYR A 48 9.96 -11.36 -7.77
C TYR A 48 8.99 -12.51 -7.43
N GLY A 49 7.85 -12.61 -8.12
CA GLY A 49 6.83 -13.64 -7.89
C GLY A 49 5.55 -13.10 -7.24
N ARG A 50 4.75 -13.99 -6.66
CA ARG A 50 3.45 -13.65 -6.03
C ARG A 50 3.67 -13.08 -4.63
N VAL A 51 3.02 -11.96 -4.35
CA VAL A 51 2.93 -11.37 -3.01
C VAL A 51 1.49 -11.40 -2.54
N LYS A 52 1.27 -11.86 -1.30
CA LYS A 52 -0.07 -11.90 -0.71
C LYS A 52 -0.53 -10.51 -0.31
N VAL A 53 -1.79 -10.22 -0.60
CA VAL A 53 -2.47 -8.98 -0.25
C VAL A 53 -3.59 -9.29 0.73
N GLY A 54 -3.60 -8.58 1.85
CA GLY A 54 -4.67 -8.66 2.84
C GLY A 54 -5.23 -7.28 3.16
N TYR A 55 -6.20 -7.22 4.05
CA TYR A 55 -6.76 -5.98 4.54
C TYR A 55 -6.70 -5.92 6.06
N MET A 56 -6.60 -4.71 6.60
CA MET A 56 -6.72 -4.47 8.04
C MET A 56 -8.18 -4.30 8.45
N THR A 57 -8.49 -4.50 9.73
CA THR A 57 -9.83 -4.19 10.24
C THR A 57 -10.16 -2.71 10.01
N ALA A 58 -11.41 -2.40 9.68
CA ALA A 58 -11.83 -1.03 9.34
C ALA A 58 -11.53 0.00 10.44
N ALA A 59 -11.47 -0.42 11.70
CA ALA A 59 -11.09 0.41 12.85
C ALA A 59 -9.64 0.93 12.80
N ARG A 60 -8.77 0.35 11.97
CA ARG A 60 -7.35 0.77 11.85
C ARG A 60 -7.12 1.96 10.90
N GLY A 61 -8.18 2.56 10.38
CA GLY A 61 -8.15 3.87 9.71
C GLY A 61 -8.09 3.81 8.19
N ARG A 62 -7.70 4.94 7.57
CA ARG A 62 -7.54 5.16 6.13
C ARG A 62 -6.15 5.70 5.80
N ALA A 63 -5.84 5.80 4.51
CA ALA A 63 -4.60 6.29 3.94
C ALA A 63 -3.35 5.56 4.48
N LEU A 64 -3.46 4.24 4.64
CA LEU A 64 -2.42 3.41 5.24
C LEU A 64 -2.28 2.08 4.50
N VAL A 65 -1.03 1.72 4.24
CA VAL A 65 -0.63 0.37 3.82
C VAL A 65 0.45 -0.13 4.77
N LEU A 66 0.39 -1.41 5.13
CA LEU A 66 1.46 -2.11 5.81
C LEU A 66 2.18 -2.99 4.80
N VAL A 67 3.50 -3.00 4.84
CA VAL A 67 4.30 -3.99 4.13
C VAL A 67 5.05 -4.83 5.14
N ARG A 68 5.02 -6.15 4.97
CA ARG A 68 5.86 -7.06 5.73
C ARG A 68 7.07 -7.40 4.88
N LEU A 69 8.24 -7.39 5.51
CA LEU A 69 9.49 -7.82 4.92
C LEU A 69 9.72 -9.31 5.16
N THR A 70 10.54 -9.95 4.33
CA THR A 70 10.94 -11.35 4.54
C THR A 70 11.65 -11.59 5.88
N SER A 71 12.20 -10.54 6.51
CA SER A 71 12.74 -10.58 7.87
C SER A 71 11.67 -10.69 8.96
N GLY A 72 10.39 -10.52 8.63
CA GLY A 72 9.26 -10.44 9.55
C GLY A 72 8.93 -9.02 10.03
N GLU A 73 9.78 -8.04 9.76
CA GLU A 73 9.52 -6.64 10.10
C GLU A 73 8.29 -6.10 9.34
N VAL A 74 7.48 -5.27 10.00
CA VAL A 74 6.29 -4.64 9.40
C VAL A 74 6.47 -3.13 9.38
N LEU A 75 6.49 -2.57 8.17
CA LEU A 75 6.59 -1.14 7.94
C LEU A 75 5.21 -0.53 7.70
N LYS A 76 4.96 0.62 8.32
CA LYS A 76 3.76 1.44 8.11
C LYS A 76 4.04 2.50 7.05
N ILE A 77 3.30 2.46 5.96
CA ILE A 77 3.43 3.40 4.85
C ILE A 77 2.15 4.22 4.75
N ARG A 78 2.25 5.52 5.05
CA ARG A 78 1.17 6.48 4.78
C ARG A 78 1.00 6.67 3.28
N VAL A 79 -0.24 6.61 2.82
CA VAL A 79 -0.66 6.90 1.45
C VAL A 79 -1.04 8.37 1.36
N ALA A 80 -0.54 9.07 0.34
CA ALA A 80 -0.92 10.45 0.05
C ALA A 80 -1.52 10.52 -1.35
N TRP A 81 -2.78 10.95 -1.42
CA TRP A 81 -3.52 11.08 -2.68
C TRP A 81 -3.27 12.46 -3.30
N PRO A 82 -2.89 12.54 -4.59
CA PRO A 82 -2.88 13.80 -5.31
C PRO A 82 -4.27 14.45 -5.22
N GLY A 83 -4.33 15.72 -4.79
CA GLY A 83 -5.60 16.47 -4.68
C GLY A 83 -6.33 16.40 -3.34
N ALA A 84 -5.84 15.65 -2.34
CA ALA A 84 -6.42 15.67 -0.98
C ALA A 84 -6.19 16.99 -0.21
N ALA A 85 -5.41 17.92 -0.78
CA ALA A 85 -5.11 19.24 -0.23
C ALA A 85 -5.97 20.35 -0.86
N VAL A 86 -7.29 20.19 -0.92
CA VAL A 86 -8.24 21.31 -1.09
C VAL A 86 -9.46 20.95 -0.26
N LEU A 87 -9.51 21.45 0.99
CA LEU A 87 -10.70 21.63 1.86
C LEU A 87 -10.24 21.73 3.34
N ARG A 88 -9.33 22.66 3.63
CA ARG A 88 -9.20 23.25 4.97
C ARG A 88 -8.82 24.72 4.81
N LEU A 89 -9.85 25.56 4.87
CA LEU A 89 -9.91 27.03 5.03
C LEU A 89 -11.21 27.39 4.29
N VAL A 90 -12.32 27.65 4.97
CA VAL A 90 -12.57 28.91 5.69
C VAL A 90 -13.45 28.62 6.92
N ARG A 91 -13.12 29.25 8.05
CA ARG A 91 -14.05 29.48 9.16
C ARG A 91 -14.32 30.98 9.20
#